data_AF-A0A428R5Z6-F1
#
_entry.id   AF-A0A428R5Z6-F1
#
_cell.length_a   1.000
_cell.length_b   1.000
_cell.length_c   1.000
_cell.angle_alpha   90.00
_cell.angle_beta   90.00
_cell.angle_gamma   90.00
#
_symmetry.space_group_name_H-M   'P 1'
#
loop_
_entity.id
_entity.type
_entity.pdbx_description
1 polymer ?
#
loop_
_entity_poly.entity_id
_entity_poly.type
_entity_poly.pdbx_seq_one_letter_code
_entity_poly.pdbx_strand_id
1 'polypeptide(L)' 'MECQYPTYKLSGAVLQGYLRYTFQDNSIRVEPRNGNFVFTLPVGRELTEDNRKQIKELRGETKWKIPS' A
#
# COMPACT_ATOMS: atom_id res chain seq x y z
N MET A 1 -4.98 -11.77 -7.00
CA MET A 1 -5.13 -12.18 -5.59
C MET A 1 -5.39 -10.92 -4.79
N GLU A 2 -6.43 -10.89 -3.93
CA GLU A 2 -6.74 -9.73 -3.08
C GLU A 2 -5.80 -9.73 -1.86
N CYS A 3 -5.20 -8.59 -1.54
CA CYS A 3 -4.37 -8.39 -0.35
C CYS A 3 -5.12 -7.53 0.67
N GLN A 4 -4.92 -7.82 1.95
CA GLN A 4 -5.50 -7.06 3.07
C GLN A 4 -4.39 -6.53 3.99
N TYR A 5 -4.49 -5.26 4.38
CA TYR A 5 -3.53 -4.61 5.28
C TYR A 5 -4.23 -3.73 6.33
N PRO A 6 -3.89 -3.79 7.63
CA PRO A 6 -4.59 -2.99 8.65
C PRO A 6 -4.44 -1.49 8.42
N THR A 7 -5.53 -0.72 8.60
CA THR A 7 -5.53 0.74 8.36
C THR A 7 -4.84 1.57 9.46
N TYR A 8 -4.41 0.95 10.55
CA TYR A 8 -3.99 1.66 11.76
C TYR A 8 -2.88 2.69 11.50
N LYS A 9 -3.21 3.97 11.70
CA LYS A 9 -2.36 5.15 11.45
C LYS A 9 -1.78 5.21 10.04
N LEU A 10 -2.32 4.47 9.08
CA LEU A 10 -1.88 4.44 7.70
C LEU A 10 -2.92 5.12 6.82
N SER A 11 -2.51 6.11 6.04
CA SER A 11 -3.39 6.72 5.05
C SER A 11 -3.53 5.82 3.82
N GLY A 12 -4.76 5.59 3.37
CA GLY A 12 -5.02 4.77 2.17
C GLY A 12 -4.41 5.40 0.90
N ALA A 13 -4.40 6.74 0.80
CA ALA A 13 -3.74 7.45 -0.28
C ALA A 13 -2.21 7.28 -0.24
N VAL A 14 -1.64 7.23 0.97
CA VAL A 14 -0.20 6.99 1.16
C VAL A 14 0.16 5.57 0.73
N LEU A 15 -0.60 4.58 1.19
CA LEU A 15 -0.42 3.19 0.80
C LEU A 15 -0.61 3.00 -0.71
N GLN A 16 -1.61 3.62 -1.33
CA GLN A 16 -1.82 3.54 -2.77
C GLN A 16 -0.66 4.14 -3.56
N GLY A 17 -0.17 5.32 -3.15
CA GLY A 17 0.99 5.96 -3.77
C GLY A 17 2.24 5.08 -3.70
N TYR A 18 2.50 4.51 -2.52
CA TYR A 18 3.58 3.54 -2.31
C TYR A 18 3.46 2.35 -3.27
N LEU A 19 2.32 1.66 -3.28
CA LEU A 19 2.13 0.46 -4.10
C LEU A 19 2.29 0.75 -5.60
N ARG A 20 1.70 1.87 -6.08
CA ARG A 20 1.83 2.27 -7.49
C ARG A 20 3.28 2.53 -7.89
N TYR A 21 4.05 3.17 -7.00
CA TYR A 21 5.47 3.42 -7.21
C TYR A 21 6.28 2.12 -7.19
N THR A 22 6.11 1.29 -6.15
CA THR A 22 6.85 0.03 -5.96
C THR A 22 6.62 -0.98 -7.07
N PHE A 23 5.37 -1.12 -7.54
CA PHE A 23 5.02 -2.09 -8.57
C PHE A 23 4.95 -1.47 -9.98
N GLN A 24 5.26 -0.18 -10.11
CA GLN A 24 5.18 0.60 -11.36
C GLN A 24 3.84 0.44 -12.08
N ASP A 25 2.74 0.36 -11.31
CA ASP A 25 1.40 0.10 -11.81
C ASP A 25 0.40 1.10 -11.25
N ASN A 26 -0.06 2.03 -12.09
CA ASN A 26 -1.01 3.07 -11.72
C ASN A 26 -2.46 2.57 -11.57
N SER A 27 -2.76 1.34 -11.99
CA SER A 27 -4.09 0.74 -11.86
C SER A 27 -4.40 0.27 -10.43
N ILE A 28 -3.37 0.12 -9.58
CA ILE A 28 -3.55 -0.29 -8.19
C ILE A 28 -4.46 0.71 -7.47
N ARG A 29 -5.52 0.18 -6.87
CA ARG A 29 -6.51 0.89 -6.05
C ARG A 29 -6.52 0.30 -4.66
N VAL A 30 -6.51 1.18 -3.66
CA VAL A 30 -6.59 0.82 -2.25
C VAL A 30 -7.93 1.29 -1.71
N GLU A 31 -8.72 0.35 -1.20
CA GLU A 31 -10.05 0.63 -0.67
C GLU A 31 -10.14 0.24 0.81
N PRO A 32 -10.72 1.06 1.69
CA PRO A 32 -10.95 0.68 3.08
C PRO A 32 -12.12 -0.30 3.18
N ARG A 33 -11.91 -1.45 3.84
CA ARG A 33 -12.93 -2.48 4.12
C ARG A 33 -12.69 -3.08 5.51
N ASN A 34 -13.68 -2.96 6.39
CA ASN A 34 -13.68 -3.59 7.72
C ASN A 34 -12.39 -3.37 8.54
N GLY A 35 -11.91 -2.12 8.62
CA GLY A 35 -10.68 -1.79 9.36
C GLY A 35 -9.37 -2.21 8.67
N ASN A 36 -9.46 -2.71 7.44
CA ASN A 36 -8.32 -3.03 6.59
C ASN A 36 -8.38 -2.23 5.28
N PHE A 37 -7.26 -2.16 4.59
CA PHE A 37 -7.13 -1.76 3.21
C PHE A 37 -7.08 -3.01 2.35
N VAL A 38 -7.96 -3.07 1.36
CA VAL A 38 -7.99 -4.10 0.32
C VAL A 38 -7.43 -3.52 -0.97
N PHE A 39 -6.61 -4.31 -1.66
CA PHE A 39 -6.05 -3.95 -2.97
C PHE A 39 -5.65 -5.21 -3.75
N THR A 40 -5.52 -5.05 -5.07
CA THR A 40 -5.05 -6.11 -5.96
C THR A 40 -3.67 -5.72 -6.50
N LEU A 41 -2.73 -6.67 -6.46
CA LEU A 41 -1.41 -6.53 -7.06
C LEU A 41 -1.39 -7.12 -8.48
N PRO A 42 -0.42 -6.70 -9.33
CA PRO A 42 -0.22 -7.29 -10.64
C PRO A 42 -0.01 -8.81 -10.58
N VAL A 43 -0.32 -9.51 -11.67
CA VAL A 43 -0.17 -10.97 -11.75
C VAL A 43 1.27 -11.39 -11.43
N GLY A 44 1.42 -12.39 -10.55
CA GLY A 44 2.72 -12.90 -10.12
C GLY A 44 3.49 -12.01 -9.15
N ARG A 45 2.86 -10.94 -8.62
CA ARG A 45 3.45 -10.08 -7.58
C ARG A 45 2.81 -10.34 -6.22
N GLU A 46 3.63 -10.19 -5.19
CA GLU A 46 3.24 -10.32 -3.79
C GLU A 46 3.97 -9.28 -2.92
N LEU A 47 3.44 -9.02 -1.73
CA LEU A 47 4.12 -8.18 -0.74
C LEU A 47 5.26 -8.96 -0.07
N THR A 48 6.48 -8.53 -0.33
CA THR A 48 7.67 -9.05 0.36
C THR A 48 7.73 -8.58 1.81
N GLU A 49 8.61 -9.18 2.62
CA GLU A 49 8.89 -8.68 3.96
C GLU A 49 9.41 -7.25 3.98
N ASP A 50 10.19 -6.85 2.97
CA ASP A 50 10.68 -5.49 2.81
C ASP A 50 9.52 -4.51 2.58
N ASN A 51 8.57 -4.86 1.71
CA ASN A 51 7.39 -4.03 1.50
C ASN A 51 6.60 -3.86 2.81
N ARG A 52 6.48 -4.92 3.60
CA ARG A 52 5.80 -4.85 4.91
C ARG A 52 6.54 -3.95 5.90
N LYS A 53 7.87 -3.91 5.87
CA LYS A 53 8.67 -2.97 6.69
C LYS A 53 8.42 -1.54 6.24
N GLN A 54 8.55 -1.25 4.95
CA GLN A 54 8.34 0.10 4.44
C GLN A 54 6.91 0.59 4.68
N ILE A 55 5.89 -0.23 4.46
CA ILE A 55 4.49 0.13 4.75
C ILE A 55 4.29 0.47 6.25
N LYS A 56 5.02 -0.17 7.17
CA LYS A 56 4.98 0.20 8.61
C LYS A 56 5.59 1.58 8.85
N GLU A 57 6.62 1.97 8.11
CA GLU A 57 7.24 3.30 8.20
C GLU A 57 6.34 4.40 7.66
N LEU A 58 5.39 4.08 6.78
CA LEU A 58 4.36 5.02 6.30
C LEU A 58 3.29 5.36 7.34
N ARG A 59 3.32 4.73 8.52
CA ARG A 59 2.35 5.02 9.58
C ARG A 59 2.61 6.40 10.17
N GLY A 60 1.57 7.23 10.22
CA GLY A 60 1.64 8.63 10.64
C GLY A 60 1.77 9.60 9.46
N GLU A 61 2.14 9.11 8.27
CA GLU A 61 2.22 9.95 7.08
C GLU A 61 0.83 10.26 6.54
N THR A 62 0.63 11.52 6.18
CA THR A 62 -0.64 12.02 5.61
C THR A 62 -0.55 12.19 4.10
N LYS A 63 0.66 12.23 3.52
CA LYS A 63 0.91 12.44 2.09
C LYS A 63 2.05 11.53 1.61
N TRP A 64 1.83 10.83 0.50
CA TRP A 64 2.88 10.06 -0.15
C TRP A 64 3.89 11.01 -0.79
N LYS A 65 5.17 10.76 -0.56
CA LYS A 65 6.28 11.43 -1.24
C LYS A 65 7.09 10.36 -1.94
N ILE A 66 7.42 10.62 -3.20
CA ILE A 66 8.33 9.74 -3.94
C ILE A 66 9.70 9.83 -3.24
N PRO A 67 10.29 8.71 -2.81
CA PRO A 67 11.65 8.71 -2.28
C PRO A 67 12.62 9.27 -3.33
N SER A 68 13.44 10.24 -2.91
CA SER A 68 14.47 10.88 -3.74
C SER A 68 15.60 9.92 -4.11
#